data_AF-A0A314KYB5-F1
#
_entry.id   AF-A0A314KYB5-F1
#
_cell.length_a   1.000
_cell.length_b   1.000
_cell.length_c   1.000
_cell.angle_alpha   90.00
_cell.angle_beta   90.00
_cell.angle_gamma   90.00
#
_symmetry.space_group_name_H-M   'P 1'
#
loop_
_entity.id
_entity.type
_entity.pdbx_description
1 polymer ?
#
loop_
_entity_poly.entity_id
_entity_poly.type
_entity_poly.pdbx_seq_one_letter_code
_entity_poly.pdbx_strand_id
1 'polypeptide(L)'
;MVHYLVKIIFLLFIIMPKNIRSCSVPGFGYEVHILNNLPANSPQLEFHCASGDDDLGYHYPAIGTDFNWEFCGAFYTLFFCHFWLGDKDLSFDVFNNINICVADGKDFVPSDTKKCLWKVQDDGFYLGYFDEHANENIYKKYRDW
;
A
#
# COMPACT_ATOMS: atom_id res chain seq x y z
N MET A 1 -15.71 0.17 -38.77
CA MET A 1 -14.39 -0.48 -38.67
C MET A 1 -13.43 0.30 -37.76
N VAL A 2 -13.30 1.62 -37.94
CA VAL A 2 -12.43 2.50 -37.11
C VAL A 2 -12.84 2.54 -35.63
N HIS A 3 -14.15 2.59 -35.31
CA HIS A 3 -14.62 2.56 -33.91
C HIS A 3 -14.29 1.26 -33.16
N TYR A 4 -14.17 0.13 -33.86
CA TYR A 4 -13.78 -1.15 -33.25
C TYR A 4 -12.28 -1.18 -32.95
N LEU A 5 -11.46 -0.59 -33.84
CA LEU A 5 -10.01 -0.46 -33.62
C LEU A 5 -9.69 0.42 -32.40
N VAL A 6 -10.41 1.53 -32.19
CA VAL A 6 -10.24 2.39 -31.00
C VAL A 6 -10.60 1.67 -29.71
N LYS A 7 -11.65 0.84 -29.70
CA LYS A 7 -12.01 0.01 -28.54
C LYS A 7 -10.96 -1.07 -28.24
N ILE A 8 -10.37 -1.69 -29.27
CA ILE A 8 -9.30 -2.69 -29.12
C ILE A 8 -8.04 -2.05 -28.51
N ILE A 9 -7.70 -0.82 -28.89
CA ILE A 9 -6.55 -0.10 -28.34
C ILE A 9 -6.76 0.22 -26.85
N PHE A 10 -7.98 0.59 -26.43
CA PHE A 10 -8.32 0.80 -25.02
C PHE A 10 -8.33 -0.51 -24.20
N LEU A 11 -8.70 -1.64 -24.81
CA LEU A 11 -8.66 -2.97 -24.18
C LEU A 11 -7.23 -3.48 -23.93
N LEU A 12 -6.25 -3.03 -24.71
CA LEU A 12 -4.85 -3.46 -24.60
C LEU A 12 -4.07 -2.78 -23.46
N PHE A 13 -4.55 -1.65 -22.92
CA PHE A 13 -3.98 -1.03 -21.73
C PHE A 13 -4.40 -1.68 -20.40
N ILE A 14 -5.42 -2.55 -20.42
CA ILE A 14 -5.95 -3.23 -19.22
C ILE A 14 -5.12 -4.49 -18.86
N ILE A 15 -4.20 -4.91 -19.74
CA ILE A 15 -3.35 -6.09 -19.53
C ILE A 15 -1.90 -5.64 -19.28
N MET A 16 -1.68 -4.73 -18.34
CA MET A 16 -0.38 -4.71 -17.66
C MET A 16 -0.31 -6.01 -16.86
N PRO A 17 0.59 -6.96 -17.17
CA PRO A 17 0.85 -8.04 -16.25
C PRO A 17 1.23 -7.36 -14.93
N LYS A 18 0.46 -7.63 -13.86
CA LYS A 18 0.86 -7.24 -12.52
C LYS A 18 2.26 -7.82 -12.33
N ASN A 19 3.29 -6.98 -12.47
CA ASN A 19 4.66 -7.36 -12.20
C ASN A 19 4.73 -7.48 -10.67
N ILE A 20 4.24 -8.60 -10.13
CA ILE A 20 4.45 -8.94 -8.73
C ILE A 20 5.93 -9.29 -8.65
N ARG A 21 6.76 -8.26 -8.43
CA ARG A 21 8.21 -8.37 -8.34
C ARG A 21 8.59 -8.92 -6.97
N SER A 22 8.43 -10.23 -6.78
CA SER A 22 8.93 -10.88 -5.57
C SER A 22 10.46 -10.72 -5.49
N CYS A 23 10.97 -10.39 -4.30
CA CYS A 23 12.39 -10.16 -4.08
C CYS A 23 13.14 -11.47 -3.81
N SER A 24 14.08 -11.84 -4.67
CA SER A 24 14.89 -13.05 -4.48
C SER A 24 16.19 -12.83 -3.69
N VAL A 25 16.46 -11.60 -3.22
CA VAL A 25 17.69 -11.28 -2.47
C VAL A 25 17.44 -11.40 -0.96
N PRO A 26 18.10 -12.34 -0.25
CA PRO A 26 17.88 -12.54 1.18
C PRO A 26 18.13 -11.26 1.99
N GLY A 27 17.19 -10.92 2.88
CA GLY A 27 17.30 -9.75 3.77
C GLY A 27 16.87 -8.41 3.16
N PHE A 28 16.63 -8.36 1.85
CA PHE A 28 16.20 -7.15 1.13
C PHE A 28 14.74 -7.19 0.68
N GLY A 29 14.02 -8.28 0.95
CA GLY A 29 12.58 -8.36 0.69
C GLY A 29 11.79 -7.53 1.69
N TYR A 30 10.89 -6.70 1.16
CA TYR A 30 9.91 -5.94 1.94
C TYR A 30 8.52 -6.19 1.38
N GLU A 31 7.52 -6.04 2.25
CA GLU A 31 6.11 -6.13 1.92
C GLU A 31 5.40 -4.90 2.50
N VAL A 32 4.58 -4.26 1.69
CA VAL A 32 3.66 -3.21 2.15
C VAL A 32 2.25 -3.75 2.02
N HIS A 33 1.49 -3.61 3.10
CA HIS A 33 0.10 -4.04 3.21
C HIS A 33 -0.79 -2.81 3.40
N ILE A 34 -1.93 -2.81 2.73
CA ILE A 34 -3.00 -1.81 2.88
C ILE A 34 -4.29 -2.58 3.15
N LEU A 35 -4.66 -2.65 4.43
CA LEU A 35 -5.89 -3.25 4.92
C LEU A 35 -7.00 -2.20 4.94
N ASN A 36 -8.09 -2.48 4.21
CA ASN A 36 -9.32 -1.73 4.34
C ASN A 36 -10.08 -2.18 5.59
N ASN A 37 -9.94 -1.45 6.71
CA ASN A 37 -10.63 -1.73 7.98
C ASN A 37 -11.75 -0.71 8.26
N LEU A 38 -12.45 -0.29 7.21
CA LEU A 38 -13.57 0.63 7.34
C LEU A 38 -14.81 -0.06 7.94
N PRO A 39 -15.66 0.67 8.70
CA PRO A 39 -16.96 0.16 9.12
C PRO A 39 -17.83 -0.24 7.93
N ALA A 40 -18.76 -1.17 8.15
CA ALA A 40 -19.78 -1.52 7.16
C ALA A 40 -20.56 -0.26 6.72
N ASN A 41 -20.90 -0.19 5.43
CA ASN A 41 -21.56 0.95 4.78
C ASN A 41 -20.71 2.23 4.62
N SER A 42 -19.39 2.16 4.86
CA SER A 42 -18.47 3.23 4.45
C SER A 42 -18.45 3.38 2.92
N PRO A 43 -18.13 4.57 2.39
CA PRO A 43 -17.81 4.73 0.97
C PRO A 43 -16.69 3.75 0.54
N GLN A 44 -16.63 3.43 -0.75
CA GLN A 44 -15.55 2.61 -1.29
C GLN A 44 -14.20 3.32 -1.06
N LEU A 45 -13.27 2.64 -0.41
CA LEU A 45 -11.88 3.09 -0.35
C LEU A 45 -11.28 2.96 -1.75
N GLU A 46 -10.72 4.05 -2.25
CA GLU A 46 -9.92 4.07 -3.47
C GLU A 46 -8.51 4.49 -3.09
N PHE A 47 -7.51 3.90 -3.73
CA PHE A 47 -6.15 4.42 -3.64
C PHE A 47 -5.33 4.11 -4.89
N HIS A 48 -4.32 4.94 -5.13
CA HIS A 48 -3.32 4.77 -6.17
C HIS A 48 -1.94 4.80 -5.51
N CYS A 49 -1.06 3.86 -5.86
CA CYS A 49 0.29 3.79 -5.29
C CYS A 49 1.35 3.71 -6.38
N ALA A 50 2.50 4.35 -6.16
CA ALA A 50 3.61 4.32 -7.09
C ALA A 50 4.99 4.54 -6.43
N SER A 51 6.04 4.17 -7.16
CA SER A 51 7.46 4.31 -6.79
C SER A 51 8.30 4.54 -8.05
N GLY A 52 8.73 5.79 -8.29
CA GLY A 52 9.48 6.13 -9.49
C GLY A 52 8.73 5.73 -10.77
N ASP A 53 9.29 4.80 -11.55
CA ASP A 53 8.68 4.25 -12.76
C ASP A 53 7.76 3.03 -12.50
N ASP A 54 7.63 2.60 -11.25
CA ASP A 54 6.77 1.49 -10.83
C ASP A 54 5.39 2.01 -10.40
N ASP A 55 4.42 1.91 -11.31
CA ASP A 55 3.03 2.26 -11.06
C ASP A 55 2.24 1.00 -10.66
N LEU A 56 1.78 0.95 -9.40
CA LEU A 56 0.96 -0.15 -8.91
C LEU A 56 -0.51 -0.03 -9.35
N GLY A 57 -0.91 1.17 -9.77
CA GLY A 57 -2.23 1.48 -10.30
C GLY A 57 -3.27 1.81 -9.23
N TYR A 58 -4.51 1.94 -9.70
CA TYR A 58 -5.67 2.21 -8.85
C TYR A 58 -6.24 0.92 -8.27
N HIS A 59 -6.67 0.98 -7.01
CA HIS A 59 -7.19 -0.13 -6.24
C HIS A 59 -8.47 0.25 -5.50
N TYR A 60 -9.37 -0.74 -5.40
CA TYR A 60 -10.70 -0.61 -4.80
C TYR A 60 -10.97 -1.82 -3.89
N PRO A 61 -10.21 -2.00 -2.79
CA PRO A 61 -10.35 -3.18 -1.93
C PRO A 61 -11.73 -3.22 -1.27
N ALA A 62 -12.32 -4.40 -1.19
CA ALA A 62 -13.50 -4.61 -0.37
C ALA A 62 -13.15 -4.40 1.13
N ILE A 63 -14.15 -4.05 1.93
CA ILE A 63 -13.99 -3.95 3.39
C ILE A 63 -13.48 -5.29 3.94
N GLY A 64 -12.48 -5.23 4.80
CA GLY A 64 -11.82 -6.38 5.41
C GLY A 64 -10.79 -7.07 4.53
N THR A 65 -10.49 -6.54 3.33
CA THR A 65 -9.47 -7.12 2.44
C THR A 65 -8.16 -6.35 2.49
N ASP A 66 -7.08 -7.10 2.27
CA ASP A 66 -5.70 -6.61 2.27
C ASP A 66 -5.19 -6.57 0.83
N PHE A 67 -4.68 -5.41 0.42
CA PHE A 67 -3.87 -5.27 -0.77
C PHE A 67 -2.41 -5.22 -0.37
N ASN A 68 -1.56 -6.04 -1.00
CA ASN A 68 -0.14 -6.05 -0.71
C ASN A 68 0.69 -6.21 -1.97
N TRP A 69 1.95 -5.80 -1.85
CA TRP A 69 2.98 -6.05 -2.83
C TRP A 69 4.33 -6.26 -2.15
N GLU A 70 5.15 -7.07 -2.80
CA GLU A 70 6.53 -7.33 -2.40
C GLU A 70 7.50 -6.59 -3.33
N PHE A 71 8.67 -6.21 -2.80
CA PHE A 71 9.74 -5.61 -3.58
C PHE A 71 11.11 -5.81 -2.91
N CYS A 72 12.19 -5.59 -3.67
CA CYS A 72 13.54 -5.47 -3.12
C CYS A 72 13.80 -4.02 -2.68
N GLY A 73 13.94 -3.79 -1.38
CA GLY A 73 14.16 -2.45 -0.83
C GLY A 73 15.63 -2.04 -0.88
N ALA A 74 15.88 -0.84 -1.38
CA ALA A 74 17.14 -0.12 -1.29
C ALA A 74 16.95 1.17 -0.48
N PHE A 75 18.04 1.82 -0.07
CA PHE A 75 17.98 3.05 0.74
C PHE A 75 17.27 4.23 0.06
N TYR A 76 17.09 4.16 -1.27
CA TYR A 76 16.37 5.15 -2.09
C TYR A 76 14.97 4.68 -2.51
N THR A 77 14.55 3.47 -2.12
CA THR A 77 13.22 2.96 -2.45
C THR A 77 12.16 3.72 -1.66
N LEU A 78 11.15 4.22 -2.38
CA LEU A 78 10.03 4.95 -1.82
C LEU A 78 8.75 4.55 -2.53
N PHE A 79 7.70 4.24 -1.78
CA PHE A 79 6.34 4.11 -2.30
C PHE A 79 5.47 5.18 -1.64
N PHE A 80 4.76 5.95 -2.45
CA PHE A 80 3.70 6.83 -1.99
C PHE A 80 2.35 6.28 -2.44
N CYS A 81 1.31 6.62 -1.70
CA CYS A 81 -0.05 6.35 -2.09
C CYS A 81 -0.91 7.61 -1.91
N HIS A 82 -1.89 7.79 -2.79
CA HIS A 82 -3.00 8.73 -2.63
C HIS A 82 -4.26 7.92 -2.34
N PHE A 83 -4.92 8.22 -1.24
CA PHE A 83 -6.15 7.58 -0.79
C PHE A 83 -7.34 8.53 -0.95
N TRP A 84 -8.49 7.99 -1.30
CA TRP A 84 -9.77 8.68 -1.35
C TRP A 84 -10.84 7.89 -0.59
N LEU A 85 -11.65 8.60 0.20
CA LEU A 85 -12.80 8.05 0.91
C LEU A 85 -13.95 9.07 0.96
N GLY A 86 -14.90 8.94 0.03
CA GLY A 86 -15.96 9.93 -0.13
C GLY A 86 -15.37 11.29 -0.50
N ASP A 87 -15.58 12.30 0.35
CA ASP A 87 -15.05 13.65 0.16
C ASP A 87 -13.67 13.88 0.79
N LYS A 88 -13.06 12.85 1.40
CA LYS A 88 -11.74 12.92 2.01
C LYS A 88 -10.68 12.38 1.04
N ASP A 89 -9.52 13.01 1.01
CA ASP A 89 -8.35 12.50 0.31
C ASP A 89 -7.05 12.85 1.03
N LEU A 90 -6.06 11.95 0.98
CA LEU A 90 -4.75 12.16 1.57
C LEU A 90 -3.67 11.41 0.79
N SER A 91 -2.55 12.07 0.52
CA SER A 91 -1.37 11.43 -0.07
C SER A 91 -0.17 11.44 0.88
N PHE A 92 0.51 10.31 1.02
CA PHE A 92 1.73 10.21 1.82
C PHE A 92 2.57 8.98 1.43
N ASP A 93 3.83 8.97 1.89
CA ASP A 93 4.73 7.84 1.70
C ASP A 93 4.31 6.67 2.61
N VAL A 94 3.99 5.53 2.01
CA VAL A 94 3.69 4.28 2.71
C VAL A 94 4.95 3.44 2.96
N PHE A 95 6.05 3.79 2.27
CA PHE A 95 7.38 3.27 2.52
C PHE A 95 8.42 4.29 2.04
N ASN A 96 9.37 4.68 2.89
CA ASN A 96 10.55 5.45 2.47
C ASN A 96 11.78 5.18 3.36
N ASN A 97 11.72 4.14 4.20
CA ASN A 97 12.80 3.79 5.11
C ASN A 97 12.90 2.27 5.31
N ILE A 98 14.08 1.71 5.01
CA ILE A 98 14.36 0.27 5.08
C ILE A 98 14.39 -0.31 6.51
N ASN A 99 14.51 0.54 7.54
CA ASN A 99 14.61 0.08 8.93
C ASN A 99 13.27 0.19 9.68
N ILE A 100 12.47 1.20 9.36
CA ILE A 100 11.28 1.59 10.15
C ILE A 100 10.07 1.94 9.28
N CYS A 101 9.99 1.38 8.07
CA CYS A 101 8.96 1.61 7.05
C CYS A 101 8.93 3.04 6.50
N VAL A 102 8.73 4.04 7.36
CA VAL A 102 8.72 5.46 7.05
C VAL A 102 9.70 6.21 7.96
N ALA A 103 10.26 7.32 7.50
CA ALA A 103 11.36 8.03 8.17
C ALA A 103 11.01 8.52 9.59
N ASP A 104 9.74 8.83 9.85
CA ASP A 104 9.18 9.19 11.16
C ASP A 104 8.50 7.99 11.87
N GLY A 105 8.73 6.76 11.40
CA GLY A 105 8.10 5.52 11.85
C GLY A 105 8.65 4.91 13.14
N LYS A 106 9.70 5.51 13.74
CA LYS A 106 10.44 4.92 14.88
C LYS A 106 9.55 4.61 16.09
N ASP A 107 8.52 5.41 16.34
CA ASP A 107 7.61 5.24 17.47
C ASP A 107 6.37 4.39 17.13
N PHE A 108 6.34 3.79 15.93
CA PHE A 108 5.21 3.03 15.39
C PHE A 108 5.58 1.57 15.12
N VAL A 109 6.81 1.33 14.65
CA VAL A 109 7.31 -0.02 14.31
C VAL A 109 8.71 -0.27 14.87
N PRO A 110 9.07 -1.53 15.20
CA PRO A 110 10.42 -1.90 15.55
C PRO A 110 11.42 -1.60 14.43
N SER A 111 12.70 -1.53 14.80
CA SER A 111 13.79 -1.53 13.82
C SER A 111 13.81 -2.85 13.04
N ASP A 112 14.29 -2.78 11.80
CA ASP A 112 14.36 -3.89 10.85
C ASP A 112 13.00 -4.49 10.43
N THR A 113 11.91 -3.73 10.61
CA THR A 113 10.57 -4.15 10.16
C THR A 113 10.54 -4.35 8.65
N LYS A 114 10.20 -5.58 8.20
CA LYS A 114 10.11 -5.95 6.77
C LYS A 114 8.70 -5.90 6.21
N LYS A 115 7.68 -6.00 7.07
CA LYS A 115 6.27 -5.90 6.71
C LYS A 115 5.69 -4.61 7.26
N CYS A 116 5.40 -3.68 6.38
CA CYS A 116 4.82 -2.38 6.74
C CYS A 116 3.30 -2.49 6.64
N LEU A 117 2.63 -2.56 7.79
CA LEU A 117 1.20 -2.79 7.85
C LEU A 117 0.45 -1.46 7.93
N TRP A 118 -0.22 -1.08 6.85
CA TRP A 118 -1.16 0.04 6.87
C TRP A 118 -2.58 -0.46 7.06
N LYS A 119 -3.28 0.14 8.02
CA LYS A 119 -4.70 -0.08 8.25
C LYS A 119 -5.43 1.23 8.09
N VAL A 120 -6.32 1.27 7.11
CA VAL A 120 -7.15 2.43 6.78
C VAL A 120 -8.47 2.32 7.55
N GLN A 121 -8.80 3.34 8.32
CA GLN A 121 -10.04 3.45 9.11
C GLN A 121 -10.75 4.76 8.78
N ASP A 122 -11.96 4.97 9.30
CA ASP A 122 -12.78 6.17 9.04
C ASP A 122 -12.19 7.44 9.67
N ASP A 123 -11.36 7.27 10.71
CA ASP A 123 -10.68 8.33 11.45
C ASP A 123 -9.22 8.57 11.01
N GLY A 124 -8.65 7.72 10.15
CA GLY A 124 -7.33 7.93 9.56
C GLY A 124 -6.55 6.66 9.27
N PHE A 125 -5.24 6.78 9.34
CA PHE A 125 -4.27 5.77 8.92
C PHE A 125 -3.45 5.29 10.10
N TYR A 126 -3.33 3.97 10.22
CA TYR A 126 -2.58 3.31 11.28
C TYR A 126 -1.41 2.56 10.66
N LEU A 127 -0.22 2.79 11.22
CA LEU A 127 0.98 2.03 10.88
C LEU A 127 1.19 0.94 11.94
N GLY A 128 1.58 -0.24 11.49
CA GLY A 128 1.74 -1.40 12.35
C GLY A 128 2.79 -2.39 11.86
N TYR A 129 3.00 -3.39 12.70
CA TYR A 129 3.91 -4.51 12.49
C TYR A 129 3.32 -5.78 13.09
N PHE A 130 3.84 -6.93 12.70
CA PHE A 130 3.51 -8.21 13.32
C PHE A 130 4.45 -8.46 14.51
N ASP A 131 3.88 -8.65 15.70
CA ASP A 131 4.62 -9.01 16.90
C ASP A 131 4.66 -10.53 17.04
N GLU A 132 5.86 -11.11 16.92
CA GLU A 132 6.05 -12.56 16.97
C GLU A 132 5.79 -13.16 18.36
N HIS A 133 5.98 -12.38 19.44
CA HIS A 133 5.80 -12.86 20.80
C HIS A 133 4.31 -12.92 21.19
N ALA A 134 3.55 -11.89 20.79
CA ALA A 134 2.10 -11.83 20.99
C ALA A 134 1.33 -12.58 19.89
N ASN A 135 1.98 -12.90 18.77
CA ASN A 135 1.38 -13.54 17.59
C ASN A 135 0.18 -12.73 17.06
N GLU A 136 0.34 -11.41 16.97
CA GLU A 136 -0.70 -10.49 16.53
C GLU A 136 -0.12 -9.27 15.79
N ASN A 137 -0.99 -8.57 15.06
CA ASN A 137 -0.63 -7.30 14.44
C ASN A 137 -0.90 -6.15 15.40
N ILE A 138 0.13 -5.36 15.71
CA ILE A 138 0.06 -4.18 16.56
C ILE A 138 -0.03 -2.95 15.66
N TYR A 139 -0.97 -2.04 15.96
CA TYR A 139 -1.20 -0.83 15.18
C TYR A 139 -1.21 0.40 16.07
N LYS A 140 -0.65 1.50 15.55
CA LYS A 140 -0.72 2.81 16.18
C LYS A 140 -1.15 3.85 15.16
N LYS A 141 -2.03 4.76 15.57
CA LYS A 141 -2.55 5.81 14.69
C LYS A 141 -1.41 6.72 14.26
N TYR A 142 -1.17 6.77 12.95
CA TYR A 142 -0.07 7.51 12.34
C TYR A 142 -0.53 8.89 11.87
N ARG A 143 -1.68 8.97 11.18
CA ARG A 143 -2.25 10.22 10.65
C ARG A 143 -3.78 10.19 10.69
N ASP A 144 -4.39 11.36 10.80
CA ASP A 144 -5.80 11.57 10.48
C ASP A 144 -6.00 11.63 8.95
N TRP A 145 -7.24 11.61 8.48
CA TRP A 145 -7.56 11.90 7.07
C TRP A 145 -7.23 13.33 6.68
#